data_AF-A0A0P7W857-F1
#
_entry.id   AF-A0A0P7W857-F1
#
_cell.length_a   1.000
_cell.length_b   1.000
_cell.length_c   1.000
_cell.angle_alpha   90.00
_cell.angle_beta   90.00
_cell.angle_gamma   90.00
#
_symmetry.space_group_name_H-M   'P 1'
#
loop_
_entity.id
_entity.type
_entity.pdbx_description
1 polymer ?
#
loop_
_entity_poly.entity_id
_entity_poly.type
_entity_poly.pdbx_seq_one_letter_code
_entity_poly.pdbx_strand_id
1 'polypeptide(L)'
;MTIQARWLSVMCVAVAMTMAMPVNFSPVAGAIPDSEASGASTTLAAPERIARSEERTLSGIINSGVTRHRLDSNARELRIPFMLAPGSAPEGVELILSAAPVSQRSGGRLEAFISGSRTIALTPRAESFEARFTLYSESLRPGENTLIIRFDAGNADGWRIDLRASRLRVTALPSAGHETLEALETALAAHFAAPRRVFIEADASGREQLAVEALIAQGLALRMGQAPVLVERPEAAELVVRAAVDPLAPTASLSLGDPYTVRLAGPDTTTVAAAARLFAARSFAGTQTRMTPSDALSAPQLARADAPGRSVHDNLQALAETGTPFAREHGGRAAIVLAGDTTAERLGALSLLSRASLASGSAWLFAWYGTDARLAPADHDLFLMGPIAALDAGLVNAAPAEVRAATQAADRRVPRQRRSYGSTAFADEGNPVAGAVTGIAALYREPGGRTVALVTAPEGADFSRAARRLAHSDLWHELQGRAVLWDSGSVTAFGPTAHSAAPLGDQLIELFRQHDRILALIAFTLAVVLLFAGNAVNRRSTRSV
;
A
#
# COMPACT_ATOMS: atom_id res chain seq x y z
N MET A 1 -49.40 -57.37 -30.43
CA MET A 1 -48.43 -56.81 -31.39
C MET A 1 -47.20 -56.40 -30.58
N THR A 2 -45.99 -56.97 -30.73
CA THR A 2 -45.06 -56.98 -31.90
C THR A 2 -44.59 -55.57 -32.27
N ILE A 3 -43.29 -55.25 -32.38
CA ILE A 3 -42.04 -56.06 -32.44
C ILE A 3 -40.88 -55.18 -31.88
N GLN A 4 -39.92 -55.68 -31.07
CA GLN A 4 -38.52 -56.09 -31.40
C GLN A 4 -37.69 -55.10 -32.28
N ALA A 5 -36.36 -54.97 -32.16
CA ALA A 5 -35.30 -55.77 -31.49
C ALA A 5 -34.19 -54.85 -30.87
N ARG A 6 -33.38 -55.22 -29.86
CA ARG A 6 -32.08 -55.97 -29.86
C ARG A 6 -31.01 -55.43 -30.86
N TRP A 7 -29.70 -55.46 -30.60
CA TRP A 7 -28.82 -56.39 -29.83
C TRP A 7 -27.86 -55.62 -28.86
N LEU A 8 -27.19 -56.15 -27.80
CA LEU A 8 -26.46 -57.42 -27.50
C LEU A 8 -25.10 -57.56 -28.25
N SER A 9 -23.97 -58.11 -27.73
CA SER A 9 -23.49 -58.62 -26.41
C SER A 9 -21.92 -58.56 -26.43
N VAL A 10 -21.02 -59.17 -25.61
CA VAL A 10 -20.96 -60.24 -24.57
C VAL A 10 -19.64 -59.99 -23.74
N MET A 11 -19.51 -60.20 -22.40
CA MET A 11 -18.98 -61.39 -21.67
C MET A 11 -17.58 -61.92 -22.12
N CYS A 12 -16.67 -62.52 -21.32
CA CYS A 12 -16.58 -63.10 -19.95
C CYS A 12 -15.10 -62.92 -19.42
N VAL A 13 -14.63 -63.08 -18.16
CA VAL A 13 -14.87 -64.01 -17.01
C VAL A 13 -14.20 -65.41 -17.24
N ALA A 14 -13.38 -66.01 -16.35
CA ALA A 14 -13.05 -65.75 -14.92
C ALA A 14 -11.61 -66.15 -14.47
N VAL A 15 -11.21 -65.63 -13.30
CA VAL A 15 -10.44 -66.20 -12.16
C VAL A 15 -9.63 -67.51 -12.30
N ALA A 16 -8.41 -67.54 -11.75
CA ALA A 16 -7.76 -68.74 -11.18
C ALA A 16 -6.82 -68.40 -9.99
N MET A 17 -6.68 -69.30 -9.00
CA MET A 17 -5.71 -69.24 -7.89
C MET A 17 -4.62 -70.30 -8.06
N THR A 18 -3.41 -70.04 -7.57
CA THR A 18 -2.42 -71.08 -7.19
C THR A 18 -1.56 -70.61 -6.02
N MET A 19 -1.26 -71.52 -5.09
CA MET A 19 -0.26 -71.34 -4.01
C MET A 19 0.87 -72.35 -4.20
N ALA A 20 2.12 -71.93 -3.96
CA ALA A 20 3.21 -72.83 -3.58
C ALA A 20 4.32 -72.07 -2.83
N MET A 21 4.77 -72.65 -1.71
CA MET A 21 6.02 -72.37 -0.99
C MET A 21 7.05 -73.47 -1.34
N PRO A 22 8.28 -73.49 -0.80
CA PRO A 22 9.17 -72.39 -0.40
C PRO A 22 10.57 -72.52 -1.07
N VAL A 23 11.46 -71.54 -0.87
CA VAL A 23 12.91 -71.76 -0.96
C VAL A 23 13.59 -71.10 0.25
N ASN A 24 14.50 -71.82 0.91
CA ASN A 24 15.19 -71.37 2.10
C ASN A 24 16.71 -71.40 1.85
N PHE A 25 17.35 -70.23 1.78
CA PHE A 25 18.80 -70.09 1.63
C PHE A 25 19.31 -68.89 2.45
N SER A 26 20.04 -69.21 3.52
CA SER A 26 21.09 -68.34 4.06
C SER A 26 22.43 -69.02 3.83
N PRO A 27 23.41 -68.32 3.26
CA PRO A 27 24.75 -68.47 3.81
C PRO A 27 25.57 -67.17 3.87
N VAL A 28 26.32 -67.06 4.97
CA VAL A 28 27.62 -66.35 5.10
C VAL A 28 27.61 -64.81 5.04
N ALA A 29 28.36 -64.23 5.97
CA ALA A 29 28.58 -62.79 6.07
C ALA A 29 29.64 -62.29 5.06
N GLY A 30 29.38 -61.13 4.47
CA GLY A 30 30.37 -60.31 3.79
C GLY A 30 30.16 -58.86 4.24
N ALA A 31 31.22 -58.21 4.74
CA ALA A 31 31.14 -56.83 5.20
C ALA A 31 31.06 -55.86 4.00
N ILE A 32 30.09 -54.94 4.04
CA ILE A 32 29.95 -53.82 3.11
C ILE A 32 29.76 -52.57 3.99
N PRO A 33 30.52 -51.48 3.76
CA PRO A 33 30.60 -50.35 4.69
C PRO A 33 29.35 -49.46 4.68
N ASP A 34 29.25 -48.62 5.70
CA ASP A 34 28.13 -47.72 5.95
C ASP A 34 27.85 -46.76 4.79
N SER A 35 26.67 -46.90 4.16
CA SER A 35 26.11 -45.85 3.32
C SER A 35 25.29 -44.91 4.17
N GLU A 36 25.94 -43.94 4.80
CA GLU A 36 25.26 -42.78 5.40
C GLU A 36 24.35 -42.14 4.34
N ALA A 37 23.04 -42.26 4.54
CA ALA A 37 22.05 -41.65 3.67
C ALA A 37 22.04 -40.14 3.92
N SER A 38 22.98 -39.43 3.29
CA SER A 38 23.09 -37.98 3.33
C SER A 38 21.83 -37.35 2.76
N GLY A 39 20.89 -37.06 3.66
CA GLY A 39 19.66 -36.35 3.36
C GLY A 39 20.03 -34.93 2.95
N ALA A 40 20.15 -34.72 1.64
CA ALA A 40 20.48 -33.43 1.04
C ALA A 40 19.41 -32.40 1.39
N SER A 41 19.58 -31.75 2.54
CA SER A 41 18.80 -30.61 2.96
C SER A 41 19.05 -29.50 1.95
N THR A 42 18.10 -29.30 1.04
CA THR A 42 18.16 -28.25 0.01
C THR A 42 17.95 -26.90 0.68
N THR A 43 18.98 -26.44 1.38
CA THR A 43 19.02 -25.12 2.02
C THR A 43 18.84 -24.08 0.93
N LEU A 44 17.62 -23.54 0.82
CA LEU A 44 17.30 -22.43 -0.07
C LEU A 44 18.30 -21.32 0.20
N ALA A 45 19.05 -20.94 -0.83
CA ALA A 45 20.05 -19.89 -0.71
C ALA A 45 19.35 -18.61 -0.23
N ALA A 46 19.81 -18.07 0.91
CA ALA A 46 19.24 -16.83 1.43
C ALA A 46 19.34 -15.74 0.35
N PRO A 47 18.26 -14.97 0.10
CA PRO A 47 18.25 -14.00 -0.98
C PRO A 47 19.38 -12.99 -0.81
N GLU A 48 20.04 -12.63 -1.91
CA GLU A 48 21.18 -11.71 -1.91
C GLU A 48 20.73 -10.32 -1.41
N ARG A 49 21.01 -10.06 -0.13
CA ARG A 49 20.63 -8.81 0.53
C ARG A 49 21.62 -7.71 0.17
N ILE A 50 21.11 -6.71 -0.53
CA ILE A 50 21.77 -5.44 -0.74
C ILE A 50 21.26 -4.45 0.33
N ALA A 51 22.13 -3.61 0.87
CA ALA A 51 21.72 -2.56 1.79
C ALA A 51 20.78 -1.55 1.11
N ARG A 52 19.75 -1.12 1.85
CA ARG A 52 18.68 -0.27 1.32
C ARG A 52 18.69 1.08 2.03
N SER A 53 18.59 2.16 1.26
CA SER A 53 18.37 3.51 1.78
C SER A 53 16.89 3.82 1.81
N GLU A 54 16.31 3.91 3.01
CA GLU A 54 14.91 4.26 3.25
C GLU A 54 14.82 5.71 3.77
N GLU A 55 13.90 6.50 3.23
CA GLU A 55 13.69 7.91 3.58
C GLU A 55 12.27 8.12 4.13
N ARG A 56 12.14 8.81 5.28
CA ARG A 56 10.85 9.14 5.90
C ARG A 56 10.80 10.58 6.35
N THR A 57 9.63 11.23 6.20
CA THR A 57 9.38 12.56 6.77
C THR A 57 9.37 12.48 8.30
N LEU A 58 9.85 13.54 8.97
CA LEU A 58 9.88 13.55 10.45
C LEU A 58 8.46 13.46 11.05
N SER A 59 7.45 14.05 10.41
CA SER A 59 6.04 13.91 10.81
C SER A 59 5.53 12.48 10.69
N GLY A 60 6.00 11.72 9.68
CA GLY A 60 5.64 10.31 9.47
C GLY A 60 6.31 9.34 10.45
N ILE A 61 7.35 9.76 11.15
CA ILE A 61 8.00 8.99 12.22
C ILE A 61 7.29 9.19 13.56
N ILE A 62 6.98 10.45 13.91
CA ILE A 62 6.40 10.82 15.21
C ILE A 62 4.89 10.47 15.29
N ASN A 63 4.21 10.33 14.14
CA ASN A 63 2.81 9.89 14.01
C ASN A 63 1.80 10.69 14.86
N SER A 64 2.10 11.95 15.17
CA SER A 64 1.35 12.80 16.11
C SER A 64 0.48 13.87 15.43
N GLY A 65 0.39 13.84 14.09
CA GLY A 65 -0.24 14.90 13.28
C GLY A 65 0.52 16.24 13.26
N VAL A 66 1.54 16.43 14.11
CA VAL A 66 2.31 17.67 14.18
C VAL A 66 3.11 17.88 12.90
N THR A 67 2.79 18.96 12.18
CA THR A 67 3.43 19.30 10.90
C THR A 67 4.62 20.24 11.07
N ARG A 68 4.69 21.00 12.17
CA ARG A 68 5.73 21.98 12.45
C ARG A 68 6.07 22.00 13.93
N HIS A 69 7.36 22.15 14.24
CA HIS A 69 7.86 22.27 15.61
C HIS A 69 8.64 23.57 15.77
N ARG A 70 8.51 24.23 16.92
CA ARG A 70 9.22 25.49 17.23
C ARG A 70 10.33 25.20 18.23
N LEU A 71 11.57 25.42 17.81
CA LEU A 71 12.75 25.42 18.67
C LEU A 71 13.07 26.84 19.10
N ASP A 72 13.14 27.12 20.40
CA ASP A 72 13.54 28.42 20.95
C ASP A 72 14.20 28.29 22.34
N SER A 73 14.36 29.40 23.06
CA SER A 73 14.98 29.42 24.39
C SER A 73 14.22 28.62 25.46
N ASN A 74 12.92 28.34 25.26
CA ASN A 74 12.08 27.52 26.12
C ASN A 74 12.00 26.08 25.59
N ALA A 75 11.76 25.93 24.29
CA ALA A 75 11.72 24.63 23.59
C ALA A 75 13.07 24.35 22.91
N ARG A 76 14.11 24.03 23.68
CA ARG A 76 15.48 23.89 23.14
C ARG A 76 15.78 22.58 22.42
N GLU A 77 14.90 21.59 22.47
CA GLU A 77 15.19 20.24 21.99
C GLU A 77 13.94 19.56 21.40
N LEU A 78 14.10 19.03 20.18
CA LEU A 78 13.14 18.15 19.52
C LEU A 78 13.71 16.73 19.52
N ARG A 79 13.05 15.82 20.23
CA ARG A 79 13.37 14.38 20.25
C ARG A 79 12.44 13.63 19.31
N ILE A 80 13.03 12.80 18.47
CA ILE A 80 12.32 11.98 17.47
C ILE A 80 12.75 10.52 17.70
N PRO A 81 11.97 9.74 18.45
CA PRO A 81 12.21 8.30 18.56
C PRO A 81 11.95 7.65 17.19
N PHE A 82 12.80 6.70 16.80
CA PHE A 82 12.60 5.88 15.62
C PHE A 82 13.14 4.47 15.85
N MET A 83 12.61 3.50 15.11
CA MET A 83 12.99 2.10 15.23
C MET A 83 13.63 1.60 13.94
N LEU A 84 14.79 0.96 14.09
CA LEU A 84 15.47 0.20 13.05
C LEU A 84 15.14 -1.29 13.28
N ALA A 85 14.84 -2.06 12.23
CA ALA A 85 14.40 -3.44 12.39
C ALA A 85 15.42 -4.29 13.18
N PRO A 86 14.98 -5.12 14.17
CA PRO A 86 15.86 -6.06 14.86
C PRO A 86 16.63 -6.95 13.88
N GLY A 87 17.90 -7.21 14.18
CA GLY A 87 18.79 -8.03 13.34
C GLY A 87 19.33 -7.36 12.06
N SER A 88 18.89 -6.14 11.71
CA SER A 88 19.46 -5.37 10.60
C SER A 88 20.79 -4.69 10.99
N ALA A 89 21.65 -4.42 10.00
CA ALA A 89 22.93 -3.74 10.21
C ALA A 89 22.89 -2.31 9.62
N PRO A 90 23.01 -1.24 10.44
CA PRO A 90 23.06 0.13 9.94
C PRO A 90 24.40 0.45 9.27
N GLU A 91 24.36 1.16 8.14
CA GLU A 91 25.56 1.58 7.39
C GLU A 91 25.70 3.11 7.35
N GLY A 92 24.60 3.84 7.16
CA GLY A 92 24.62 5.29 6.99
C GLY A 92 23.32 5.96 7.42
N VAL A 93 23.38 7.23 7.79
CA VAL A 93 22.20 8.01 8.19
C VAL A 93 22.38 9.50 7.88
N GLU A 94 21.31 10.12 7.41
CA GLU A 94 21.31 11.51 6.97
C GLU A 94 20.00 12.20 7.36
N LEU A 95 20.11 13.36 8.00
CA LEU A 95 18.97 14.26 8.24
C LEU A 95 18.97 15.37 7.19
N ILE A 96 17.87 15.48 6.46
CA ILE A 96 17.52 16.66 5.64
C ILE A 96 16.57 17.50 6.49
N LEU A 97 17.01 18.67 6.92
CA LEU A 97 16.29 19.57 7.83
C LEU A 97 15.82 20.82 7.09
N SER A 98 14.51 20.99 6.99
CA SER A 98 13.87 22.19 6.42
C SER A 98 13.33 23.07 7.54
N ALA A 99 13.78 24.33 7.60
CA ALA A 99 13.41 25.25 8.68
C ALA A 99 13.17 26.68 8.17
N ALA A 100 12.25 27.38 8.84
CA ALA A 100 11.96 28.79 8.62
C ALA A 100 12.23 29.60 9.91
N PRO A 101 12.68 30.86 9.79
CA PRO A 101 12.91 31.72 10.94
C PRO A 101 11.62 32.02 11.71
N VAL A 102 11.76 32.33 13.00
CA VAL A 102 10.70 32.87 13.86
C VAL A 102 10.65 34.41 13.73
N SER A 103 11.81 35.06 13.59
CA SER A 103 11.93 36.52 13.39
C SER A 103 13.20 36.86 12.58
N GLN A 104 13.43 38.14 12.30
CA GLN A 104 14.71 38.62 11.72
C GLN A 104 15.91 38.45 12.68
N ARG A 105 15.69 38.11 13.96
CA ARG A 105 16.74 37.76 14.94
C ARG A 105 16.89 36.23 15.10
N SER A 106 16.30 35.43 14.22
CA SER A 106 16.60 34.00 14.12
C SER A 106 18.06 33.77 13.69
N GLY A 107 18.72 32.83 14.35
CA GLY A 107 20.16 32.62 14.28
C GLY A 107 20.53 31.56 15.31
N GLY A 108 21.66 31.71 16.02
CA GLY A 108 22.11 30.72 17.01
C GLY A 108 22.64 29.43 16.36
N ARG A 109 22.86 28.39 17.16
CA ARG A 109 23.41 27.11 16.68
C ARG A 109 22.34 26.02 16.73
N LEU A 110 22.04 25.44 15.57
CA LEU A 110 21.27 24.20 15.47
C LEU A 110 22.23 23.01 15.47
N GLU A 111 21.82 21.94 16.12
CA GLU A 111 22.61 20.74 16.34
C GLU A 111 21.79 19.50 16.05
N ALA A 112 22.36 18.54 15.32
CA ALA A 112 21.75 17.25 15.04
C ALA A 112 22.68 16.12 15.50
N PHE A 113 22.13 15.14 16.21
CA PHE A 113 22.82 13.93 16.64
C PHE A 113 21.84 12.79 16.94
N ILE A 114 22.34 11.57 16.98
CA ILE A 114 21.61 10.40 17.49
C ILE A 114 22.03 10.21 18.95
N SER A 115 21.17 9.66 19.80
CA SER A 115 21.50 9.40 21.21
C SER A 115 22.80 8.57 21.33
N GLY A 116 23.82 9.14 21.97
CA GLY A 116 25.16 8.56 22.09
C GLY A 116 26.15 8.91 20.98
N SER A 117 25.72 9.60 19.90
CA SER A 117 26.60 10.00 18.79
C SER A 117 27.30 11.33 19.02
N ARG A 118 28.33 11.61 18.21
CA ARG A 118 28.90 12.95 18.08
C ARG A 118 27.87 13.92 17.49
N THR A 119 27.99 15.20 17.85
CA THR A 119 27.09 16.27 17.38
C THR A 119 27.62 16.96 16.13
N ILE A 120 26.74 17.18 15.16
CA ILE A 120 27.00 18.03 13.99
C ILE A 120 26.21 19.32 14.14
N ALA A 121 26.86 20.46 13.92
CA ALA A 121 26.31 21.77 14.19
C ALA A 121 26.25 22.66 12.93
N LEU A 122 25.22 23.49 12.86
CA LEU A 122 24.98 24.48 11.82
C LEU A 122 24.64 25.83 12.45
N THR A 123 25.20 26.91 11.92
CA THR A 123 24.87 28.29 12.33
C THR A 123 24.18 29.00 11.15
N PRO A 124 22.85 28.84 10.98
CA PRO A 124 22.12 29.43 9.86
C PRO A 124 22.00 30.96 9.97
N ARG A 125 21.86 31.62 8.82
CA ARG A 125 21.40 33.03 8.72
C ARG A 125 19.90 33.11 8.98
N ALA A 126 19.34 34.31 9.20
CA ALA A 126 17.93 34.56 9.52
C ALA A 126 16.94 34.35 8.34
N GLU A 127 17.16 33.32 7.53
CA GLU A 127 16.47 33.02 6.27
C GLU A 127 15.92 31.58 6.30
N SER A 128 14.90 31.27 5.49
CA SER A 128 14.42 29.88 5.36
C SER A 128 15.45 29.03 4.63
N PHE A 129 15.73 27.83 5.12
CA PHE A 129 16.76 26.96 4.56
C PHE A 129 16.37 25.47 4.54
N GLU A 130 17.06 24.70 3.71
CA GLU A 130 17.19 23.25 3.82
C GLU A 130 18.66 22.91 4.04
N ALA A 131 18.96 22.03 5.01
CA ALA A 131 20.32 21.64 5.35
C ALA A 131 20.45 20.12 5.49
N ARG A 132 21.57 19.58 5.01
CA ARG A 132 21.90 18.15 5.04
C ARG A 132 22.94 17.87 6.11
N PHE A 133 22.63 16.96 7.03
CA PHE A 133 23.52 16.49 8.09
C PHE A 133 23.79 15.00 7.89
N THR A 134 25.00 14.63 7.48
CA THR A 134 25.45 13.23 7.41
C THR A 134 25.79 12.76 8.83
N LEU A 135 24.87 12.07 9.49
CA LEU A 135 25.00 11.69 10.90
C LEU A 135 25.87 10.44 11.06
N TYR A 136 26.41 10.28 12.28
CA TYR A 136 27.34 9.21 12.65
C TYR A 136 26.62 7.86 12.83
N SER A 137 26.78 6.95 11.87
CA SER A 137 26.11 5.64 11.85
C SER A 137 26.66 4.64 12.86
N GLU A 138 27.88 4.83 13.38
CA GLU A 138 28.46 3.97 14.43
C GLU A 138 27.70 4.03 15.77
N SER A 139 26.75 4.96 15.90
CA SER A 139 25.88 5.11 17.07
C SER A 139 24.45 4.57 16.85
N LEU A 140 24.10 4.17 15.62
CA LEU A 140 22.84 3.48 15.35
C LEU A 140 22.86 2.08 15.97
N ARG A 141 21.68 1.63 16.42
CA ARG A 141 21.49 0.28 16.97
C ARG A 141 20.28 -0.38 16.31
N PRO A 142 20.25 -1.73 16.17
CA PRO A 142 19.00 -2.44 15.90
C PRO A 142 18.01 -2.17 17.04
N GLY A 143 16.73 -2.00 16.72
CA GLY A 143 15.70 -1.58 17.68
C GLY A 143 15.61 -0.06 17.84
N GLU A 144 15.42 0.40 19.07
CA GLU A 144 15.12 1.80 19.37
C GLU A 144 16.33 2.73 19.24
N ASN A 145 16.09 3.88 18.59
CA ASN A 145 17.02 4.98 18.43
C ASN A 145 16.29 6.30 18.72
N THR A 146 17.03 7.39 18.92
CA THR A 146 16.44 8.73 19.02
C THR A 146 17.31 9.72 18.28
N LEU A 147 16.72 10.39 17.30
CA LEU A 147 17.29 11.59 16.68
C LEU A 147 16.97 12.78 17.59
N ILE A 148 17.99 13.57 17.89
CA ILE A 148 17.90 14.78 18.70
C ILE A 148 18.29 15.96 17.83
N ILE A 149 17.38 16.93 17.73
CA ILE A 149 17.63 18.23 17.12
C ILE A 149 17.59 19.27 18.24
N ARG A 150 18.77 19.81 18.60
CA ARG A 150 18.95 20.77 19.70
C ARG A 150 19.21 22.16 19.15
N PHE A 151 18.75 23.17 19.88
CA PHE A 151 18.97 24.58 19.59
C PHE A 151 19.69 25.26 20.76
N ASP A 152 20.91 25.73 20.52
CA ASP A 152 21.55 26.72 21.39
C ASP A 152 21.21 28.12 20.89
N ALA A 153 20.34 28.78 21.64
CA ALA A 153 19.76 30.06 21.26
C ALA A 153 20.76 31.21 21.29
N GLY A 154 21.70 31.22 22.24
CA GLY A 154 22.40 32.46 22.62
C GLY A 154 21.40 33.59 22.89
N ASN A 155 21.35 34.58 21.98
CA ASN A 155 20.43 35.72 22.01
C ASN A 155 19.34 35.68 20.90
N ALA A 156 19.20 34.58 20.16
CA ALA A 156 18.34 34.46 18.97
C ALA A 156 16.91 33.96 19.28
N ASP A 157 15.94 34.37 18.45
CA ASP A 157 14.49 34.15 18.69
C ASP A 157 13.97 32.74 18.33
N GLY A 158 14.84 31.86 17.80
CA GLY A 158 14.49 30.47 17.49
C GLY A 158 14.12 30.18 16.02
N TRP A 159 13.70 28.94 15.79
CA TRP A 159 13.49 28.31 14.49
C TRP A 159 12.17 27.54 14.46
N ARG A 160 11.51 27.52 13.31
CA ARG A 160 10.32 26.70 13.05
C ARG A 160 10.68 25.61 12.04
N ILE A 161 10.91 24.40 12.56
CA ILE A 161 11.18 23.20 11.76
C ILE A 161 9.87 22.77 11.08
N ASP A 162 9.90 22.52 9.78
CA ASP A 162 8.78 21.90 9.06
C ASP A 162 9.01 20.39 8.97
N LEU A 163 8.19 19.62 9.69
CA LEU A 163 8.35 18.17 9.87
C LEU A 163 7.84 17.36 8.68
N ARG A 164 7.05 17.98 7.78
CA ARG A 164 6.64 17.37 6.52
C ARG A 164 7.72 17.51 5.45
N ALA A 165 8.38 18.67 5.40
CA ALA A 165 9.49 18.89 4.49
C ALA A 165 10.77 18.17 4.94
N SER A 166 11.09 18.21 6.25
CA SER A 166 12.27 17.55 6.84
C SER A 166 12.15 16.03 6.82
N ARG A 167 13.28 15.33 6.62
CA ARG A 167 13.33 13.87 6.42
C ARG A 167 14.55 13.25 7.10
N LEU A 168 14.37 12.03 7.61
CA LEU A 168 15.45 11.16 8.05
C LEU A 168 15.60 10.04 7.02
N ARG A 169 16.82 9.89 6.49
CA ARG A 169 17.22 8.80 5.60
C ARG A 169 18.18 7.87 6.33
N VAL A 170 17.91 6.57 6.29
CA VAL A 170 18.76 5.53 6.90
C VAL A 170 19.09 4.49 5.84
N THR A 171 20.38 4.19 5.68
CA THR A 171 20.88 3.08 4.88
C THR A 171 21.26 1.93 5.79
N ALA A 172 20.67 0.76 5.56
CA ALA A 172 20.91 -0.43 6.37
C ALA A 172 20.72 -1.73 5.56
N LEU A 173 21.46 -2.77 5.93
CA LEU A 173 21.27 -4.14 5.46
C LEU A 173 20.09 -4.78 6.24
N PRO A 174 19.03 -5.28 5.58
CA PRO A 174 17.90 -5.91 6.27
C PRO A 174 18.29 -7.15 7.09
N SER A 175 17.43 -7.54 8.04
CA SER A 175 17.70 -8.65 8.98
C SER A 175 18.12 -9.96 8.30
N ALA A 176 18.91 -10.76 9.02
CA ALA A 176 19.22 -12.15 8.73
C ALA A 176 18.01 -13.11 8.76
N GLY A 177 16.80 -12.60 9.02
CA GLY A 177 15.57 -13.33 9.28
C GLY A 177 15.05 -13.06 10.69
N HIS A 178 14.14 -13.90 11.17
CA HIS A 178 13.53 -13.80 12.50
C HIS A 178 13.46 -15.17 13.19
N GLU A 179 13.78 -15.22 14.49
CA GLU A 179 13.75 -16.46 15.29
C GLU A 179 12.40 -16.66 16.01
N THR A 180 11.66 -15.57 16.26
CA THR A 180 10.35 -15.58 16.93
C THR A 180 9.33 -14.71 16.19
N LEU A 181 8.04 -15.00 16.38
CA LEU A 181 6.96 -14.19 15.84
C LEU A 181 6.97 -12.77 16.44
N GLU A 182 7.37 -12.61 17.72
CA GLU A 182 7.61 -11.31 18.35
C GLU A 182 8.73 -10.50 17.68
N ALA A 183 9.84 -11.14 17.30
CA ALA A 183 10.93 -10.48 16.58
C ALA A 183 10.50 -10.03 15.17
N LEU A 184 9.67 -10.83 14.49
CA LEU A 184 9.06 -10.46 13.21
C LEU A 184 8.05 -9.31 13.36
N GLU A 185 7.18 -9.34 14.37
CA GLU A 185 6.23 -8.26 14.68
C GLU A 185 6.95 -6.93 14.86
N THR A 186 7.99 -6.94 15.69
CA THR A 186 8.85 -5.77 15.95
C THR A 186 9.56 -5.30 14.68
N ALA A 187 10.02 -6.23 13.83
CA ALA A 187 10.64 -5.89 12.56
C ALA A 187 9.66 -5.30 11.54
N LEU A 188 8.42 -5.79 11.47
CA LEU A 188 7.37 -5.23 10.60
C LEU A 188 7.01 -3.80 11.03
N ALA A 189 6.83 -3.59 12.34
CA ALA A 189 6.48 -2.30 12.94
C ALA A 189 7.62 -1.26 12.93
N ALA A 190 8.88 -1.69 12.77
CA ALA A 190 10.02 -0.79 12.71
C ALA A 190 9.89 0.23 11.55
N HIS A 191 10.49 1.41 11.70
CA HIS A 191 10.44 2.47 10.69
C HIS A 191 11.34 2.14 9.49
N PHE A 192 12.57 1.68 9.74
CA PHE A 192 13.61 1.46 8.72
C PHE A 192 14.10 0.00 8.73
N ALA A 193 14.61 -0.48 7.59
CA ALA A 193 15.16 -1.83 7.34
C ALA A 193 14.20 -3.01 7.48
N ALA A 194 12.93 -2.73 7.77
CA ALA A 194 11.84 -3.69 7.94
C ALA A 194 11.52 -4.47 6.64
N PRO A 195 10.95 -5.69 6.74
CA PRO A 195 10.43 -6.40 5.57
C PRO A 195 9.22 -5.63 4.98
N ARG A 196 9.33 -5.20 3.73
CA ARG A 196 8.31 -4.41 3.01
C ARG A 196 7.73 -5.12 1.79
N ARG A 197 8.53 -5.94 1.09
CA ARG A 197 8.09 -6.74 -0.07
C ARG A 197 7.59 -8.09 0.42
N VAL A 198 6.31 -8.40 0.17
CA VAL A 198 5.66 -9.60 0.74
C VAL A 198 5.02 -10.44 -0.36
N PHE A 199 5.31 -11.73 -0.37
CA PHE A 199 4.60 -12.72 -1.19
C PHE A 199 3.55 -13.43 -0.32
N ILE A 200 2.33 -13.56 -0.83
CA ILE A 200 1.24 -14.28 -0.15
C ILE A 200 0.95 -15.54 -0.97
N GLU A 201 1.05 -16.70 -0.34
CA GLU A 201 0.82 -18.00 -0.96
C GLU A 201 -0.40 -18.64 -0.28
N ALA A 202 -1.55 -18.65 -0.95
CA ALA A 202 -2.82 -19.02 -0.34
C ALA A 202 -3.66 -20.02 -1.14
N ASP A 203 -3.21 -20.48 -2.31
CA ASP A 203 -3.97 -21.35 -3.23
C ASP A 203 -4.47 -22.65 -2.56
N ALA A 204 -3.70 -23.18 -1.60
CA ALA A 204 -4.08 -24.34 -0.80
C ALA A 204 -5.30 -24.12 0.11
N SER A 205 -5.81 -22.89 0.22
CA SER A 205 -7.04 -22.52 0.94
C SER A 205 -8.32 -22.74 0.11
N GLY A 206 -8.21 -23.05 -1.17
CA GLY A 206 -9.33 -23.35 -2.04
C GLY A 206 -10.38 -22.22 -2.09
N ARG A 207 -11.63 -22.52 -1.72
CA ARG A 207 -12.73 -21.53 -1.75
C ARG A 207 -12.50 -20.33 -0.82
N GLU A 208 -11.74 -20.50 0.26
CA GLU A 208 -11.43 -19.43 1.21
C GLU A 208 -10.24 -18.56 0.78
N GLN A 209 -9.56 -18.88 -0.33
CA GLN A 209 -8.31 -18.22 -0.74
C GLN A 209 -8.39 -16.69 -0.75
N LEU A 210 -9.45 -16.11 -1.32
CA LEU A 210 -9.59 -14.65 -1.41
C LEU A 210 -9.77 -14.00 -0.03
N ALA A 211 -10.53 -14.64 0.87
CA ALA A 211 -10.68 -14.20 2.25
C ALA A 211 -9.35 -14.32 3.03
N VAL A 212 -8.63 -15.42 2.83
CA VAL A 212 -7.32 -15.67 3.45
C VAL A 212 -6.29 -14.62 3.02
N GLU A 213 -6.16 -14.35 1.71
CA GLU A 213 -5.28 -13.29 1.19
C GLU A 213 -5.67 -11.91 1.69
N ALA A 214 -6.97 -11.59 1.67
CA ALA A 214 -7.49 -10.33 2.17
C ALA A 214 -7.16 -10.13 3.65
N LEU A 215 -7.33 -11.14 4.49
CA LEU A 215 -7.02 -11.08 5.92
C LEU A 215 -5.51 -11.00 6.17
N ILE A 216 -4.69 -11.71 5.40
CA ILE A 216 -3.22 -11.61 5.45
C ILE A 216 -2.77 -10.19 5.07
N ALA A 217 -3.26 -9.64 3.95
CA ALA A 217 -2.89 -8.31 3.48
C ALA A 217 -3.24 -7.22 4.51
N GLN A 218 -4.44 -7.26 5.09
CA GLN A 218 -4.87 -6.36 6.17
C GLN A 218 -4.03 -6.54 7.45
N GLY A 219 -3.77 -7.78 7.86
CA GLY A 219 -2.97 -8.10 9.05
C GLY A 219 -1.50 -7.69 8.91
N LEU A 220 -0.93 -7.74 7.70
CA LEU A 220 0.38 -7.18 7.39
C LEU A 220 0.35 -5.65 7.48
N ALA A 221 -0.65 -5.03 6.85
CA ALA A 221 -0.79 -3.57 6.81
C ALA A 221 -0.86 -2.95 8.21
N LEU A 222 -1.66 -3.54 9.11
CA LEU A 222 -1.80 -3.09 10.50
C LEU A 222 -0.48 -3.19 11.29
N ARG A 223 0.26 -4.29 11.15
CA ARG A 223 1.60 -4.47 11.76
C ARG A 223 2.63 -3.50 11.22
N MET A 224 2.69 -3.37 9.90
CA MET A 224 3.66 -2.52 9.19
C MET A 224 3.34 -1.03 9.33
N GLY A 225 2.11 -0.70 9.71
CA GLY A 225 1.61 0.67 9.81
C GLY A 225 1.40 1.39 8.49
N GLN A 226 1.57 0.69 7.37
CA GLN A 226 1.51 1.13 5.98
C GLN A 226 1.12 -0.08 5.10
N ALA A 227 0.61 0.13 3.89
CA ALA A 227 0.30 -0.98 2.99
C ALA A 227 1.58 -1.81 2.66
N PRO A 228 1.47 -3.15 2.56
CA PRO A 228 2.57 -4.01 2.13
C PRO A 228 2.80 -3.89 0.62
N VAL A 229 4.06 -3.95 0.19
CA VAL A 229 4.42 -4.03 -1.24
C VAL A 229 4.25 -5.48 -1.67
N LEU A 230 3.03 -5.84 -2.08
CA LEU A 230 2.72 -7.19 -2.52
C LEU A 230 3.44 -7.50 -3.85
N VAL A 231 4.11 -8.66 -3.91
CA VAL A 231 4.84 -9.14 -5.09
C VAL A 231 4.29 -10.47 -5.60
N GLU A 232 4.53 -10.76 -6.87
CA GLU A 232 3.94 -11.89 -7.60
C GLU A 232 4.80 -13.17 -7.56
N ARG A 233 6.00 -13.10 -6.97
CA ARG A 233 6.96 -14.22 -6.89
C ARG A 233 7.70 -14.23 -5.54
N PRO A 234 7.95 -15.40 -4.93
CA PRO A 234 8.64 -15.51 -3.64
C PRO A 234 10.09 -15.03 -3.69
N GLU A 235 10.84 -15.24 -4.80
CA GLU A 235 12.22 -14.72 -4.93
C GLU A 235 12.28 -13.17 -4.93
N ALA A 236 11.13 -12.51 -5.14
CA ALA A 236 11.00 -11.07 -5.11
C ALA A 236 10.54 -10.53 -3.73
N ALA A 237 10.44 -11.36 -2.70
CA ALA A 237 9.96 -11.00 -1.38
C ALA A 237 11.05 -10.98 -0.30
N GLU A 238 10.79 -10.23 0.77
CA GLU A 238 11.56 -10.20 2.02
C GLU A 238 10.86 -11.02 3.13
N LEU A 239 9.58 -11.33 2.92
CA LEU A 239 8.70 -12.10 3.78
C LEU A 239 7.74 -12.92 2.90
N VAL A 240 7.61 -14.20 3.18
CA VAL A 240 6.58 -15.08 2.61
C VAL A 240 5.52 -15.32 3.67
N VAL A 241 4.24 -15.26 3.27
CA VAL A 241 3.12 -15.62 4.13
C VAL A 241 2.32 -16.74 3.46
N ARG A 242 2.53 -17.97 3.92
CA ARG A 242 2.00 -19.22 3.34
C ARG A 242 0.84 -19.75 4.16
N ALA A 243 -0.36 -19.76 3.58
CA ALA A 243 -1.54 -20.39 4.13
C ALA A 243 -1.74 -21.78 3.48
N ALA A 244 -1.67 -22.84 4.28
CA ALA A 244 -1.70 -24.22 3.80
C ALA A 244 -2.47 -25.16 4.72
N VAL A 245 -3.28 -26.04 4.14
CA VAL A 245 -3.92 -27.14 4.87
C VAL A 245 -2.84 -28.13 5.35
N ASP A 246 -2.94 -28.53 6.60
CA ASP A 246 -2.08 -29.52 7.26
C ASP A 246 -2.97 -30.51 8.02
N PRO A 247 -3.30 -31.68 7.43
CA PRO A 247 -4.20 -32.66 8.05
C PRO A 247 -3.71 -33.24 9.39
N LEU A 248 -2.46 -32.96 9.80
CA LEU A 248 -1.89 -33.36 11.08
C LEU A 248 -1.92 -32.22 12.11
N ALA A 249 -2.29 -30.99 11.72
CA ALA A 249 -2.48 -29.89 12.64
C ALA A 249 -3.78 -30.09 13.46
N PRO A 250 -3.72 -30.07 14.82
CA PRO A 250 -4.90 -30.32 15.65
C PRO A 250 -5.89 -29.16 15.69
N THR A 251 -5.45 -27.94 15.35
CA THR A 251 -6.21 -26.69 15.36
C THR A 251 -5.59 -25.70 14.37
N ALA A 252 -6.25 -24.55 14.16
CA ALA A 252 -5.62 -23.39 13.54
C ALA A 252 -4.31 -23.03 14.27
N SER A 253 -3.27 -22.66 13.55
CA SER A 253 -2.07 -22.08 14.18
C SER A 253 -1.27 -21.22 13.21
N LEU A 254 -0.48 -20.33 13.78
CA LEU A 254 0.51 -19.49 13.10
C LEU A 254 1.89 -19.94 13.57
N SER A 255 2.87 -20.05 12.69
CA SER A 255 4.25 -20.31 13.08
C SER A 255 5.24 -19.68 12.12
N LEU A 256 6.48 -19.52 12.55
CA LEU A 256 7.58 -19.44 11.60
C LEU A 256 7.82 -20.84 11.01
N GLY A 257 7.84 -20.95 9.69
CA GLY A 257 8.27 -22.16 8.97
C GLY A 257 9.77 -22.15 8.68
N ASP A 258 10.30 -20.95 8.44
CA ASP A 258 11.71 -20.61 8.33
C ASP A 258 11.87 -19.11 8.73
N PRO A 259 13.08 -18.53 8.80
CA PRO A 259 13.29 -17.15 9.27
C PRO A 259 12.63 -16.04 8.43
N TYR A 260 12.04 -16.36 7.27
CA TYR A 260 11.33 -15.43 6.38
C TYR A 260 9.92 -15.90 6.00
N THR A 261 9.47 -17.07 6.45
CA THR A 261 8.14 -17.63 6.11
C THR A 261 7.24 -17.72 7.34
N VAL A 262 6.17 -16.92 7.36
CA VAL A 262 5.03 -17.15 8.26
C VAL A 262 4.13 -18.21 7.65
N ARG A 263 3.92 -19.32 8.38
CA ARG A 263 2.99 -20.38 8.01
C ARG A 263 1.68 -20.20 8.79
N LEU A 264 0.56 -20.20 8.06
CA LEU A 264 -0.80 -20.32 8.60
C LEU A 264 -1.29 -21.72 8.28
N ALA A 265 -1.65 -22.50 9.30
CA ALA A 265 -1.96 -23.92 9.15
C ALA A 265 -3.22 -24.33 9.90
N GLY A 266 -3.92 -25.33 9.37
CA GLY A 266 -5.07 -25.99 9.99
C GLY A 266 -5.47 -27.26 9.22
N PRO A 267 -6.25 -28.17 9.82
CA PRO A 267 -6.64 -29.46 9.22
C PRO A 267 -7.52 -29.35 7.97
N ASP A 268 -8.15 -28.20 7.74
CA ASP A 268 -9.04 -27.92 6.61
C ASP A 268 -9.01 -26.42 6.24
N THR A 269 -9.61 -26.07 5.11
CA THR A 269 -9.60 -24.69 4.56
C THR A 269 -10.32 -23.68 5.44
N THR A 270 -11.38 -24.06 6.16
CA THR A 270 -12.10 -23.18 7.09
C THR A 270 -11.26 -22.90 8.34
N THR A 271 -10.48 -23.90 8.79
CA THR A 271 -9.53 -23.71 9.89
C THR A 271 -8.28 -22.94 9.46
N VAL A 272 -7.86 -23.02 8.20
CA VAL A 272 -6.86 -22.09 7.61
C VAL A 272 -7.42 -20.65 7.55
N ALA A 273 -8.69 -20.47 7.19
CA ALA A 273 -9.34 -19.15 7.26
C ALA A 273 -9.48 -18.65 8.71
N ALA A 274 -9.66 -19.53 9.69
CA ALA A 274 -9.59 -19.17 11.11
C ALA A 274 -8.17 -18.72 11.52
N ALA A 275 -7.11 -19.40 11.04
CA ALA A 275 -5.73 -18.94 11.22
C ALA A 275 -5.50 -17.55 10.58
N ALA A 276 -6.01 -17.30 9.37
CA ALA A 276 -5.93 -15.99 8.74
C ALA A 276 -6.66 -14.89 9.53
N ARG A 277 -7.81 -15.21 10.15
CA ARG A 277 -8.49 -14.29 11.09
C ARG A 277 -7.66 -14.03 12.35
N LEU A 278 -7.02 -15.05 12.93
CA LEU A 278 -6.12 -14.86 14.09
C LEU A 278 -4.94 -13.95 13.71
N PHE A 279 -4.31 -14.17 12.56
CA PHE A 279 -3.25 -13.33 12.02
C PHE A 279 -3.72 -11.88 11.86
N ALA A 280 -4.91 -11.65 11.30
CA ALA A 280 -5.48 -10.32 11.10
C ALA A 280 -5.96 -9.62 12.40
N ALA A 281 -6.20 -10.37 13.48
CA ALA A 281 -6.85 -9.87 14.70
C ALA A 281 -5.93 -9.72 15.92
N ARG A 282 -4.77 -10.38 15.98
CA ARG A 282 -3.93 -10.46 17.18
C ARG A 282 -2.47 -10.15 16.90
N SER A 283 -1.83 -9.49 17.87
CA SER A 283 -0.40 -9.21 17.87
C SER A 283 0.42 -10.43 18.33
N PHE A 284 1.68 -10.52 17.91
CA PHE A 284 2.62 -11.56 18.34
C PHE A 284 3.51 -11.18 19.54
N ALA A 285 3.17 -10.11 20.28
CA ALA A 285 3.85 -9.77 21.53
C ALA A 285 3.93 -10.98 22.49
N GLY A 286 5.10 -11.22 23.10
CA GLY A 286 5.42 -12.38 23.93
C GLY A 286 5.44 -13.74 23.21
N THR A 287 5.25 -13.79 21.89
CA THR A 287 5.06 -15.05 21.15
C THR A 287 6.37 -15.55 20.54
N GLN A 288 6.68 -16.82 20.83
CA GLN A 288 7.87 -17.53 20.34
C GLN A 288 7.70 -17.99 18.88
N THR A 289 8.04 -19.23 18.54
CA THR A 289 7.98 -19.75 17.16
C THR A 289 6.57 -20.09 16.66
N ARG A 290 5.58 -20.21 17.56
CA ARG A 290 4.20 -20.62 17.24
C ARG A 290 3.16 -19.87 18.09
N MET A 291 1.99 -19.62 17.50
CA MET A 291 0.78 -19.10 18.12
C MET A 291 -0.41 -20.03 17.82
N THR A 292 -1.26 -20.25 18.81
CA THR A 292 -2.47 -21.08 18.76
C THR A 292 -3.69 -20.28 19.25
N PRO A 293 -4.93 -20.76 19.03
CA PRO A 293 -6.15 -20.11 19.54
C PRO A 293 -6.13 -19.84 21.05
N SER A 294 -5.49 -20.68 21.86
CA SER A 294 -5.35 -20.46 23.31
C SER A 294 -4.43 -19.27 23.63
N ASP A 295 -3.30 -19.15 22.94
CA ASP A 295 -2.36 -18.02 23.11
C ASP A 295 -3.01 -16.72 22.62
N ALA A 296 -3.82 -16.82 21.56
CA ALA A 296 -4.56 -15.72 20.98
C ALA A 296 -5.68 -15.14 21.88
N LEU A 297 -6.07 -15.83 22.97
CA LEU A 297 -6.99 -15.28 23.97
C LEU A 297 -6.33 -14.22 24.85
N SER A 298 -5.06 -14.41 25.21
CA SER A 298 -4.28 -13.47 26.04
C SER A 298 -3.50 -12.43 25.20
N ALA A 299 -3.19 -12.75 23.93
CA ALA A 299 -2.48 -11.84 23.03
C ALA A 299 -3.25 -10.52 22.80
N PRO A 300 -2.56 -9.35 22.75
CA PRO A 300 -3.19 -8.07 22.42
C PRO A 300 -3.92 -8.09 21.09
N GLN A 301 -5.02 -7.33 20.98
CA GLN A 301 -5.70 -7.12 19.70
C GLN A 301 -4.81 -6.29 18.76
N LEU A 302 -4.70 -6.72 17.51
CA LEU A 302 -4.02 -5.97 16.46
C LEU A 302 -4.95 -4.85 15.98
N ALA A 303 -4.90 -3.72 16.69
CA ALA A 303 -5.62 -2.51 16.33
C ALA A 303 -4.72 -1.27 16.49
N ARG A 304 -4.94 -0.27 15.64
CA ARG A 304 -4.46 1.10 15.87
C ARG A 304 -5.55 1.90 16.58
N ALA A 305 -5.14 2.77 17.50
CA ALA A 305 -6.05 3.68 18.18
C ALA A 305 -6.76 4.59 17.17
N ASP A 306 -8.06 4.79 17.35
CA ASP A 306 -8.90 5.59 16.45
C ASP A 306 -8.36 7.02 16.30
N ALA A 307 -8.31 7.51 15.06
CA ALA A 307 -8.20 8.94 14.83
C ALA A 307 -9.48 9.62 15.35
N PRO A 308 -9.40 10.64 16.22
CA PRO A 308 -10.57 11.27 16.83
C PRO A 308 -11.30 12.19 15.84
N GLY A 309 -12.01 11.59 14.87
CA GLY A 309 -12.73 12.28 13.79
C GLY A 309 -14.14 11.73 13.59
N ARG A 310 -15.15 12.46 14.08
CA ARG A 310 -16.56 12.21 13.69
C ARG A 310 -16.83 12.82 12.31
N SER A 311 -16.55 12.08 11.25
CA SER A 311 -17.10 12.36 9.93
C SER A 311 -18.60 12.04 9.93
N VAL A 312 -19.45 13.08 9.97
CA VAL A 312 -20.92 12.96 10.09
C VAL A 312 -21.60 12.67 8.72
N HIS A 313 -20.84 12.24 7.72
CA HIS A 313 -21.27 12.17 6.33
C HIS A 313 -20.82 10.86 5.68
N ASP A 314 -21.77 10.12 5.06
CA ASP A 314 -21.49 8.98 4.17
C ASP A 314 -20.80 9.51 2.89
N ASN A 315 -19.47 9.74 2.94
CA ASN A 315 -18.67 10.26 1.82
C ASN A 315 -17.30 9.56 1.70
N LEU A 316 -16.56 9.83 0.61
CA LEU A 316 -15.23 9.24 0.39
C LEU A 316 -14.20 9.58 1.49
N GLN A 317 -14.36 10.72 2.15
CA GLN A 317 -13.48 11.14 3.24
C GLN A 317 -13.69 10.26 4.48
N ALA A 318 -14.93 9.93 4.83
CA ALA A 318 -15.22 9.00 5.92
C ALA A 318 -14.63 7.60 5.66
N LEU A 319 -14.70 7.11 4.42
CA LEU A 319 -14.02 5.89 3.98
C LEU A 319 -12.49 6.00 4.12
N ALA A 320 -11.90 7.13 3.72
CA ALA A 320 -10.45 7.36 3.74
C ALA A 320 -9.87 7.61 5.14
N GLU A 321 -10.66 8.17 6.06
CA GLU A 321 -10.26 8.50 7.45
C GLU A 321 -10.60 7.40 8.46
N THR A 322 -11.67 6.62 8.22
CA THR A 322 -12.22 5.66 9.22
C THR A 322 -12.64 4.32 8.63
N GLY A 323 -12.55 4.13 7.31
CA GLY A 323 -13.06 2.93 6.62
C GLY A 323 -14.58 2.74 6.68
N THR A 324 -15.35 3.71 7.17
CA THR A 324 -16.81 3.60 7.26
C THR A 324 -17.49 3.71 5.88
N PRO A 325 -18.65 3.05 5.66
CA PRO A 325 -19.40 2.20 6.59
C PRO A 325 -18.79 0.81 6.82
N PHE A 326 -17.94 0.31 5.92
CA PHE A 326 -17.47 -1.09 5.88
C PHE A 326 -16.73 -1.55 7.13
N ALA A 327 -16.01 -0.65 7.80
CA ALA A 327 -15.31 -0.90 9.06
C ALA A 327 -16.20 -1.34 10.24
N ARG A 328 -17.51 -1.04 10.19
CA ARG A 328 -18.45 -1.34 11.29
C ARG A 328 -18.44 -2.83 11.60
N GLU A 329 -18.46 -3.17 12.88
CA GLU A 329 -18.53 -4.56 13.37
C GLU A 329 -17.42 -5.46 12.78
N HIS A 330 -16.21 -4.89 12.58
CA HIS A 330 -15.07 -5.54 11.91
C HIS A 330 -15.47 -6.19 10.57
N GLY A 331 -16.23 -5.47 9.75
CA GLY A 331 -16.67 -5.94 8.43
C GLY A 331 -17.94 -6.78 8.45
N GLY A 332 -18.61 -6.97 9.59
CA GLY A 332 -19.80 -7.85 9.72
C GLY A 332 -21.01 -7.49 8.85
N ARG A 333 -20.97 -6.37 8.11
CA ARG A 333 -21.93 -5.99 7.07
C ARG A 333 -21.26 -5.51 5.76
N ALA A 334 -20.03 -5.89 5.51
CA ALA A 334 -19.26 -5.50 4.33
C ALA A 334 -19.05 -6.68 3.37
N ALA A 335 -19.33 -6.47 2.09
CA ALA A 335 -19.06 -7.43 1.02
C ALA A 335 -17.98 -6.86 0.09
N ILE A 336 -16.79 -7.44 0.17
CA ILE A 336 -15.59 -6.98 -0.52
C ILE A 336 -15.43 -7.79 -1.81
N VAL A 337 -15.47 -7.08 -2.93
CA VAL A 337 -15.40 -7.66 -4.26
C VAL A 337 -14.08 -7.26 -4.92
N LEU A 338 -13.17 -8.22 -5.09
CA LEU A 338 -11.91 -8.01 -5.82
C LEU A 338 -12.11 -8.55 -7.25
N ALA A 339 -12.42 -7.65 -8.18
CA ALA A 339 -12.62 -7.95 -9.60
C ALA A 339 -11.34 -7.74 -10.41
N GLY A 340 -11.17 -8.51 -11.48
CA GLY A 340 -9.98 -8.53 -12.33
C GLY A 340 -9.46 -9.96 -12.50
N ASP A 341 -9.00 -10.28 -13.71
CA ASP A 341 -8.62 -11.64 -14.09
C ASP A 341 -7.12 -11.92 -13.89
N THR A 342 -6.32 -10.89 -13.60
CA THR A 342 -4.86 -11.01 -13.44
C THR A 342 -4.40 -10.92 -11.99
N THR A 343 -3.31 -11.64 -11.67
CA THR A 343 -2.60 -11.53 -10.38
C THR A 343 -2.19 -10.09 -10.08
N ALA A 344 -1.77 -9.33 -11.10
CA ALA A 344 -1.33 -7.95 -10.94
C ALA A 344 -2.44 -7.04 -10.40
N GLU A 345 -3.65 -7.16 -10.95
CA GLU A 345 -4.85 -6.44 -10.52
C GLU A 345 -5.29 -6.87 -9.13
N ARG A 346 -5.32 -8.19 -8.86
CA ARG A 346 -5.64 -8.77 -7.55
C ARG A 346 -4.73 -8.24 -6.44
N LEU A 347 -3.41 -8.17 -6.66
CA LEU A 347 -2.47 -7.56 -5.71
C LEU A 347 -2.65 -6.03 -5.58
N GLY A 348 -3.11 -5.35 -6.63
CA GLY A 348 -3.49 -3.94 -6.58
C GLY A 348 -4.72 -3.71 -5.69
N ALA A 349 -5.75 -4.55 -5.84
CA ALA A 349 -6.95 -4.53 -5.03
C ALA A 349 -6.67 -4.89 -3.55
N LEU A 350 -5.82 -5.90 -3.29
CA LEU A 350 -5.34 -6.23 -1.94
C LEU A 350 -4.53 -5.08 -1.31
N SER A 351 -3.79 -4.31 -2.11
CA SER A 351 -3.09 -3.10 -1.64
C SER A 351 -4.07 -1.99 -1.22
N LEU A 352 -5.16 -1.78 -1.97
CA LEU A 352 -6.23 -0.85 -1.61
C LEU A 352 -6.96 -1.27 -0.33
N LEU A 353 -7.30 -2.56 -0.22
CA LEU A 353 -7.93 -3.13 0.98
C LEU A 353 -7.01 -2.97 2.22
N SER A 354 -5.71 -3.22 2.06
CA SER A 354 -4.69 -2.98 3.09
C SER A 354 -4.67 -1.53 3.59
N ARG A 355 -4.83 -0.57 2.67
CA ARG A 355 -4.90 0.86 2.99
C ARG A 355 -6.23 1.22 3.68
N ALA A 356 -7.34 0.59 3.28
CA ALA A 356 -8.65 0.77 3.90
C ALA A 356 -8.70 0.22 5.34
N SER A 357 -8.17 -0.98 5.60
CA SER A 357 -8.10 -1.54 6.96
C SER A 357 -7.21 -0.70 7.90
N LEU A 358 -6.16 -0.08 7.34
CA LEU A 358 -5.33 0.87 8.06
C LEU A 358 -6.05 2.17 8.44
N ALA A 359 -6.96 2.65 7.58
CA ALA A 359 -7.83 3.79 7.89
C ALA A 359 -8.85 3.44 8.98
N SER A 360 -9.40 2.23 8.98
CA SER A 360 -10.33 1.74 10.03
C SER A 360 -9.66 1.24 11.31
N GLY A 361 -8.34 1.36 11.45
CA GLY A 361 -7.57 0.91 12.60
C GLY A 361 -7.59 -0.60 12.88
N SER A 362 -8.39 -1.40 12.16
CA SER A 362 -8.61 -2.83 12.38
C SER A 362 -8.99 -3.55 11.07
N ALA A 363 -8.78 -4.87 11.05
CA ALA A 363 -9.11 -5.71 9.90
C ALA A 363 -10.61 -6.08 9.87
N TRP A 364 -11.11 -6.35 8.67
CA TRP A 364 -12.52 -6.66 8.41
C TRP A 364 -12.77 -8.18 8.49
N LEU A 365 -12.55 -8.71 9.71
CA LEU A 365 -12.55 -10.14 10.07
C LEU A 365 -13.80 -10.93 9.66
N PHE A 366 -14.95 -10.26 9.61
CA PHE A 366 -16.27 -10.84 9.36
C PHE A 366 -16.87 -10.44 8.01
N ALA A 367 -16.12 -9.70 7.18
CA ALA A 367 -16.57 -9.35 5.84
C ALA A 367 -16.70 -10.59 4.94
N TRP A 368 -17.65 -10.52 4.01
CA TRP A 368 -17.74 -11.45 2.89
C TRP A 368 -16.71 -11.05 1.82
N TYR A 369 -16.05 -12.03 1.20
CA TYR A 369 -15.04 -11.81 0.17
C TYR A 369 -15.37 -12.63 -1.08
N GLY A 370 -15.34 -12.00 -2.25
CA GLY A 370 -15.56 -12.68 -3.54
C GLY A 370 -15.05 -11.90 -4.75
N THR A 371 -15.20 -12.48 -5.94
CA THR A 371 -14.82 -11.86 -7.22
C THR A 371 -16.02 -11.33 -8.01
N ASP A 372 -17.24 -11.80 -7.71
CA ASP A 372 -18.48 -11.43 -8.40
C ASP A 372 -19.45 -10.71 -7.43
N ALA A 373 -19.82 -9.47 -7.77
CA ALA A 373 -20.73 -8.63 -6.99
C ALA A 373 -22.15 -9.22 -6.85
N ARG A 374 -22.54 -10.13 -7.75
CA ARG A 374 -23.86 -10.78 -7.77
C ARG A 374 -23.97 -11.94 -6.78
N LEU A 375 -22.84 -12.40 -6.23
CA LEU A 375 -22.79 -13.42 -5.18
C LEU A 375 -22.72 -12.82 -3.77
N ALA A 376 -22.56 -11.49 -3.66
CA ALA A 376 -22.53 -10.79 -2.39
C ALA A 376 -23.90 -10.82 -1.68
N PRO A 377 -23.95 -10.94 -0.33
CA PRO A 377 -25.20 -10.83 0.43
C PRO A 377 -25.92 -9.49 0.18
N ALA A 378 -27.26 -9.55 0.06
CA ALA A 378 -28.08 -8.38 -0.30
C ALA A 378 -28.21 -7.33 0.81
N ASP A 379 -27.90 -7.69 2.06
CA ASP A 379 -27.97 -6.86 3.27
C ASP A 379 -26.63 -6.22 3.66
N HIS A 380 -25.55 -6.56 2.95
CA HIS A 380 -24.20 -6.04 3.14
C HIS A 380 -23.93 -4.84 2.21
N ASP A 381 -23.18 -3.84 2.68
CA ASP A 381 -22.65 -2.76 1.84
C ASP A 381 -21.53 -3.30 0.91
N LEU A 382 -21.52 -2.93 -0.37
CA LEU A 382 -20.51 -3.37 -1.35
C LEU A 382 -19.26 -2.49 -1.36
N PHE A 383 -18.07 -3.09 -1.36
CA PHE A 383 -16.83 -2.41 -1.76
C PHE A 383 -16.18 -3.14 -2.93
N LEU A 384 -16.28 -2.54 -4.11
CA LEU A 384 -15.77 -3.04 -5.39
C LEU A 384 -14.39 -2.47 -5.70
N MET A 385 -13.43 -3.34 -6.01
CA MET A 385 -12.08 -2.98 -6.45
C MET A 385 -11.70 -3.78 -7.70
N GLY A 386 -11.42 -3.11 -8.82
CA GLY A 386 -11.03 -3.79 -10.07
C GLY A 386 -11.06 -2.89 -11.31
N PRO A 387 -10.53 -3.32 -12.47
CA PRO A 387 -10.64 -2.59 -13.74
C PRO A 387 -12.12 -2.49 -14.17
N ILE A 388 -12.52 -1.39 -14.81
CA ILE A 388 -13.96 -1.13 -15.07
C ILE A 388 -14.62 -2.19 -15.96
N ALA A 389 -13.84 -2.85 -16.83
CA ALA A 389 -14.30 -3.92 -17.70
C ALA A 389 -14.65 -5.24 -16.97
N ALA A 390 -14.14 -5.45 -15.75
CA ALA A 390 -14.44 -6.63 -14.93
C ALA A 390 -15.58 -6.41 -13.91
N LEU A 391 -16.20 -5.22 -13.91
CA LEU A 391 -17.28 -4.85 -13.01
C LEU A 391 -18.66 -5.10 -13.63
N ASP A 392 -19.68 -5.27 -12.77
CA ASP A 392 -21.06 -5.37 -13.24
C ASP A 392 -21.50 -4.06 -13.90
N ALA A 393 -21.69 -4.11 -15.22
CA ALA A 393 -22.13 -2.98 -16.02
C ALA A 393 -23.49 -2.43 -15.57
N GLY A 394 -24.38 -3.25 -14.98
CA GLY A 394 -25.63 -2.77 -14.40
C GLY A 394 -25.41 -1.81 -13.24
N LEU A 395 -24.47 -2.15 -12.34
CA LEU A 395 -24.09 -1.34 -11.19
C LEU A 395 -23.36 -0.05 -11.63
N VAL A 396 -22.47 -0.13 -12.62
CA VAL A 396 -21.79 1.06 -13.18
C VAL A 396 -22.78 1.99 -13.89
N ASN A 397 -23.77 1.46 -14.62
CA ASN A 397 -24.80 2.26 -15.28
C ASN A 397 -25.80 2.88 -14.29
N ALA A 398 -26.08 2.22 -13.17
CA ALA A 398 -26.92 2.74 -12.08
C ALA A 398 -26.23 3.86 -11.26
N ALA A 399 -24.94 4.10 -11.46
CA ALA A 399 -24.17 5.05 -10.66
C ALA A 399 -24.62 6.52 -10.85
N PRO A 400 -24.52 7.37 -9.80
CA PRO A 400 -24.85 8.79 -9.87
C PRO A 400 -24.15 9.57 -10.99
N ALA A 401 -24.69 10.75 -11.32
CA ALA A 401 -24.14 11.61 -12.36
C ALA A 401 -22.69 12.02 -12.05
N GLU A 402 -22.35 12.19 -10.78
CA GLU A 402 -21.00 12.48 -10.29
C GLU A 402 -20.00 11.37 -10.64
N VAL A 403 -20.40 10.10 -10.47
CA VAL A 403 -19.56 8.94 -10.79
C VAL A 403 -19.38 8.84 -12.31
N ARG A 404 -20.46 8.95 -13.07
CA ARG A 404 -20.41 8.92 -14.54
C ARG A 404 -19.60 10.09 -15.13
N ALA A 405 -19.61 11.25 -14.48
CA ALA A 405 -18.74 12.38 -14.84
C ALA A 405 -17.26 12.10 -14.55
N ALA A 406 -16.94 11.49 -13.40
CA ALA A 406 -15.57 11.08 -13.07
C ALA A 406 -15.04 10.02 -14.06
N THR A 407 -15.84 9.01 -14.41
CA THR A 407 -15.50 8.01 -15.45
C THR A 407 -15.25 8.68 -16.80
N GLN A 408 -16.19 9.51 -17.29
CA GLN A 408 -16.02 10.22 -18.56
C GLN A 408 -14.83 11.19 -18.58
N ALA A 409 -14.35 11.65 -17.42
CA ALA A 409 -13.13 12.44 -17.31
C ALA A 409 -11.87 11.54 -17.34
N ALA A 410 -11.94 10.35 -16.73
CA ALA A 410 -10.87 9.34 -16.78
C ALA A 410 -10.65 8.80 -18.21
N ASP A 411 -11.74 8.48 -18.93
CA ASP A 411 -11.73 8.00 -20.33
C ASP A 411 -11.10 9.02 -21.32
N ARG A 412 -11.00 10.30 -20.91
CA ARG A 412 -10.33 11.37 -21.66
C ARG A 412 -8.85 11.51 -21.30
N ARG A 413 -8.42 11.00 -20.14
CA ARG A 413 -7.01 10.97 -19.70
C ARG A 413 -6.26 9.75 -20.23
N VAL A 414 -6.94 8.66 -20.59
CA VAL A 414 -6.30 7.49 -21.23
C VAL A 414 -5.80 7.85 -22.64
N PRO A 415 -4.52 7.60 -22.98
CA PRO A 415 -4.01 7.75 -24.34
C PRO A 415 -4.74 6.84 -25.32
N ARG A 416 -5.69 7.41 -26.08
CA ARG A 416 -6.34 6.69 -27.18
C ARG A 416 -5.29 6.28 -28.20
N GLN A 417 -5.12 4.97 -28.37
CA GLN A 417 -4.20 4.36 -29.32
C GLN A 417 -4.50 4.91 -30.72
N ARG A 418 -3.66 5.84 -31.20
CA ARG A 418 -3.83 6.46 -32.52
C ARG A 418 -3.57 5.41 -33.59
N ARG A 419 -4.64 4.83 -34.14
CA ARG A 419 -4.55 3.95 -35.31
C ARG A 419 -3.93 4.71 -36.47
N SER A 420 -2.63 4.54 -36.67
CA SER A 420 -1.87 5.17 -37.73
C SER A 420 -2.20 4.47 -39.05
N TYR A 421 -3.22 4.97 -39.74
CA TYR A 421 -3.48 4.62 -41.14
C TYR A 421 -2.49 5.38 -42.04
N GLY A 422 -1.19 5.10 -41.84
CA GLY A 422 -0.05 5.76 -42.47
C GLY A 422 1.17 4.83 -42.53
N SER A 423 1.97 4.95 -43.59
CA SER A 423 2.90 3.91 -44.06
C SER A 423 4.23 3.79 -43.31
N THR A 424 4.20 3.80 -41.97
CA THR A 424 5.40 3.70 -41.11
C THR A 424 5.37 2.43 -40.24
N ALA A 425 5.20 1.27 -40.87
CA ALA A 425 5.07 -0.04 -40.22
C ALA A 425 6.40 -0.63 -39.67
N PHE A 426 7.43 0.20 -39.47
CA PHE A 426 8.79 -0.18 -39.05
C PHE A 426 9.29 0.67 -37.86
N ALA A 427 8.38 1.17 -37.02
CA ALA A 427 8.70 1.98 -35.84
C ALA A 427 7.96 1.52 -34.57
N ASP A 428 7.21 0.42 -34.62
CA ASP A 428 6.44 -0.14 -33.49
C ASP A 428 7.22 -1.23 -32.74
N GLU A 429 8.54 -1.02 -32.55
CA GLU A 429 9.39 -1.92 -31.78
C GLU A 429 9.22 -1.69 -30.28
N GLY A 430 8.31 -2.46 -29.69
CA GLY A 430 8.63 -3.16 -28.44
C GLY A 430 8.57 -2.37 -27.13
N ASN A 431 7.84 -1.25 -27.06
CA ASN A 431 7.49 -0.65 -25.76
C ASN A 431 5.97 -0.52 -25.61
N PRO A 432 5.29 -1.46 -24.90
CA PRO A 432 3.86 -1.34 -24.66
C PRO A 432 3.60 -0.06 -23.87
N VAL A 433 2.83 0.87 -24.45
CA VAL A 433 2.56 2.18 -23.87
C VAL A 433 2.02 2.00 -22.46
N ALA A 434 2.86 2.30 -21.46
CA ALA A 434 2.54 2.04 -20.06
C ALA A 434 1.22 2.74 -19.71
N GLY A 435 0.20 1.94 -19.37
CA GLY A 435 -1.19 2.40 -19.25
C GLY A 435 -1.30 3.61 -18.33
N ALA A 436 -2.25 4.49 -18.63
CA ALA A 436 -2.46 5.70 -17.85
C ALA A 436 -2.63 5.35 -16.37
N VAL A 437 -1.78 5.90 -15.50
CA VAL A 437 -1.87 5.68 -14.06
C VAL A 437 -2.94 6.62 -13.50
N THR A 438 -4.19 6.25 -13.74
CA THR A 438 -5.39 7.01 -13.37
C THR A 438 -6.51 6.08 -12.95
N GLY A 439 -7.36 6.52 -12.03
CA GLY A 439 -8.47 5.73 -11.53
C GLY A 439 -9.59 6.58 -10.94
N ILE A 440 -10.73 5.93 -10.72
CA ILE A 440 -11.97 6.53 -10.24
C ILE A 440 -12.31 5.92 -8.89
N ALA A 441 -12.48 6.75 -7.87
CA ALA A 441 -13.01 6.34 -6.57
C ALA A 441 -14.42 6.94 -6.40
N ALA A 442 -15.36 6.19 -5.84
CA ALA A 442 -16.71 6.66 -5.56
C ALA A 442 -17.32 6.00 -4.32
N LEU A 443 -18.19 6.75 -3.63
CA LEU A 443 -19.07 6.23 -2.59
C LEU A 443 -20.49 6.77 -2.84
N TYR A 444 -21.46 5.87 -2.99
CA TYR A 444 -22.86 6.22 -3.23
C TYR A 444 -23.82 5.20 -2.60
N ARG A 445 -25.13 5.47 -2.67
CA ARG A 445 -26.18 4.55 -2.23
C ARG A 445 -26.99 4.11 -3.44
N GLU A 446 -27.16 2.80 -3.58
CA GLU A 446 -27.97 2.13 -4.59
C GLU A 446 -29.48 2.34 -4.29
N PRO A 447 -30.39 2.27 -5.29
CA PRO A 447 -31.84 2.36 -5.04
C PRO A 447 -32.39 1.36 -4.02
N GLY A 448 -31.71 0.21 -3.82
CA GLY A 448 -32.03 -0.76 -2.76
C GLY A 448 -31.60 -0.35 -1.34
N GLY A 449 -31.04 0.85 -1.15
CA GLY A 449 -30.58 1.37 0.15
C GLY A 449 -29.15 0.96 0.54
N ARG A 450 -28.59 -0.05 -0.12
CA ARG A 450 -27.20 -0.53 0.02
C ARG A 450 -26.19 0.55 -0.34
N THR A 451 -25.14 0.69 0.46
CA THR A 451 -24.01 1.58 0.17
C THR A 451 -23.01 0.86 -0.74
N VAL A 452 -22.45 1.58 -1.70
CA VAL A 452 -21.51 1.06 -2.70
C VAL A 452 -20.28 1.95 -2.73
N ALA A 453 -19.14 1.39 -2.30
CA ALA A 453 -17.82 1.91 -2.61
C ALA A 453 -17.31 1.25 -3.90
N LEU A 454 -16.66 2.06 -4.73
CA LEU A 454 -16.12 1.67 -6.02
C LEU A 454 -14.73 2.30 -6.18
N VAL A 455 -13.70 1.49 -6.40
CA VAL A 455 -12.35 1.97 -6.73
C VAL A 455 -11.87 1.21 -7.98
N THR A 456 -11.79 1.93 -9.10
CA THR A 456 -11.62 1.31 -10.43
C THR A 456 -10.69 2.14 -11.33
N ALA A 457 -10.41 1.64 -12.53
CA ALA A 457 -9.67 2.36 -13.57
C ALA A 457 -10.38 2.20 -14.93
N PRO A 458 -10.36 3.24 -15.79
CA PRO A 458 -10.98 3.21 -17.11
C PRO A 458 -10.31 2.19 -18.05
N GLU A 459 -10.98 1.83 -19.14
CA GLU A 459 -10.45 0.89 -20.13
C GLU A 459 -9.12 1.40 -20.73
N GLY A 460 -8.08 0.57 -20.72
CA GLY A 460 -6.72 0.95 -21.17
C GLY A 460 -5.86 1.69 -20.13
N ALA A 461 -6.36 1.92 -18.91
CA ALA A 461 -5.53 2.32 -17.77
C ALA A 461 -4.96 1.09 -17.02
N ASP A 462 -3.80 1.27 -16.38
CA ASP A 462 -3.19 0.24 -15.55
C ASP A 462 -3.79 0.28 -14.14
N PHE A 463 -4.87 -0.49 -13.93
CA PHE A 463 -5.52 -0.60 -12.62
C PHE A 463 -4.53 -1.02 -11.53
N SER A 464 -3.66 -2.00 -11.80
CA SER A 464 -2.72 -2.52 -10.81
C SER A 464 -1.81 -1.43 -10.24
N ARG A 465 -1.29 -0.56 -11.12
CA ARG A 465 -0.38 0.53 -10.78
C ARG A 465 -1.13 1.75 -10.24
N ALA A 466 -2.33 2.05 -10.72
CA ALA A 466 -3.18 3.09 -10.17
C ALA A 466 -3.61 2.77 -8.73
N ALA A 467 -4.02 1.53 -8.47
CA ALA A 467 -4.39 1.00 -7.17
C ALA A 467 -3.21 0.96 -6.19
N ARG A 468 -2.06 0.37 -6.60
CA ARG A 468 -0.84 0.36 -5.78
C ARG A 468 -0.36 1.79 -5.48
N ARG A 469 -0.45 2.75 -6.42
CA ARG A 469 -0.11 4.17 -6.18
C ARG A 469 -1.01 4.81 -5.12
N LEU A 470 -2.33 4.66 -5.26
CA LEU A 470 -3.29 5.23 -4.31
C LEU A 470 -3.12 4.64 -2.89
N ALA A 471 -2.86 3.34 -2.79
CA ALA A 471 -2.61 2.66 -1.51
C ALA A 471 -1.35 3.13 -0.77
N HIS A 472 -0.31 3.56 -1.50
CA HIS A 472 1.02 3.90 -0.95
C HIS A 472 1.33 5.40 -1.00
N SER A 473 0.33 6.28 -1.12
CA SER A 473 0.53 7.74 -1.18
C SER A 473 -0.49 8.55 -0.38
N ASP A 474 -0.18 9.82 -0.18
CA ASP A 474 -1.04 10.78 0.51
C ASP A 474 -2.33 11.11 -0.26
N LEU A 475 -2.40 10.77 -1.56
CA LEU A 475 -3.61 10.88 -2.42
C LEU A 475 -4.83 10.19 -1.79
N TRP A 476 -4.62 9.15 -0.97
CA TRP A 476 -5.68 8.51 -0.19
C TRP A 476 -6.39 9.47 0.78
N HIS A 477 -5.66 10.39 1.41
CA HIS A 477 -6.23 11.39 2.33
C HIS A 477 -6.86 12.59 1.60
N GLU A 478 -6.68 12.68 0.28
CA GLU A 478 -7.33 13.67 -0.59
C GLU A 478 -8.67 13.17 -1.18
N LEU A 479 -9.05 11.91 -0.91
CA LEU A 479 -10.33 11.32 -1.35
C LEU A 479 -11.52 12.01 -0.67
N GLN A 480 -12.12 12.98 -1.33
CA GLN A 480 -13.24 13.79 -0.82
C GLN A 480 -14.43 13.81 -1.76
N GLY A 481 -15.63 14.06 -1.23
CA GLY A 481 -16.87 14.12 -2.02
C GLY A 481 -17.52 12.76 -2.25
N ARG A 482 -18.24 12.63 -3.38
CA ARG A 482 -18.97 11.40 -3.77
C ARG A 482 -18.24 10.58 -4.82
N ALA A 483 -17.57 11.25 -5.74
CA ALA A 483 -16.74 10.63 -6.77
C ALA A 483 -15.45 11.43 -6.94
N VAL A 484 -14.39 10.76 -7.34
CA VAL A 484 -13.03 11.28 -7.44
C VAL A 484 -12.36 10.65 -8.65
N LEU A 485 -11.59 11.44 -9.39
CA LEU A 485 -10.61 10.98 -10.38
C LEU A 485 -9.21 11.29 -9.84
N TRP A 486 -8.38 10.26 -9.63
CA TRP A 486 -6.96 10.45 -9.31
C TRP A 486 -6.07 10.12 -10.52
N ASP A 487 -4.88 10.72 -10.55
CA ASP A 487 -3.84 10.39 -11.53
C ASP A 487 -2.47 10.19 -10.88
N SER A 488 -1.39 10.55 -11.57
CA SER A 488 -0.04 10.45 -11.05
C SER A 488 0.29 11.50 -9.98
N GLY A 489 -0.33 12.69 -10.03
CA GLY A 489 0.06 13.81 -9.18
C GLY A 489 -1.08 14.49 -8.42
N SER A 490 -2.33 14.18 -8.75
CA SER A 490 -3.49 14.95 -8.26
C SER A 490 -4.72 14.10 -7.98
N VAL A 491 -5.60 14.65 -7.14
CA VAL A 491 -6.95 14.15 -6.88
C VAL A 491 -7.98 15.21 -7.28
N THR A 492 -8.87 14.86 -8.22
CA THR A 492 -9.95 15.71 -8.73
C THR A 492 -11.29 15.23 -8.18
N ALA A 493 -11.89 15.96 -7.24
CA ALA A 493 -13.16 15.58 -6.61
C ALA A 493 -14.40 16.07 -7.40
N PHE A 494 -15.50 15.30 -7.30
CA PHE A 494 -16.79 15.53 -7.96
C PHE A 494 -17.95 15.42 -6.96
N GLY A 495 -18.91 16.32 -7.10
CA GLY A 495 -20.15 16.35 -6.31
C GLY A 495 -20.25 17.55 -5.35
N PRO A 496 -21.40 17.72 -4.66
CA PRO A 496 -21.72 18.95 -3.91
C PRO A 496 -20.88 19.18 -2.65
N THR A 497 -20.10 18.19 -2.21
CA THR A 497 -19.17 18.26 -1.07
C THR A 497 -17.69 18.31 -1.48
N ALA A 498 -17.40 18.38 -2.79
CA ALA A 498 -16.05 18.53 -3.32
C ALA A 498 -15.52 19.95 -3.03
N HIS A 499 -14.75 20.08 -1.95
CA HIS A 499 -14.00 21.31 -1.68
C HIS A 499 -12.78 21.33 -2.61
N SER A 500 -12.69 22.32 -3.48
CA SER A 500 -11.58 22.48 -4.43
C SER A 500 -10.31 22.96 -3.72
N ALA A 501 -9.66 22.06 -2.98
CA ALA A 501 -8.37 22.27 -2.32
C ALA A 501 -7.18 22.47 -3.29
N ALA A 502 -7.43 22.52 -4.60
CA ALA A 502 -6.46 22.96 -5.60
C ALA A 502 -5.93 24.36 -5.21
N PRO A 503 -4.61 24.56 -5.10
CA PRO A 503 -4.06 25.86 -4.74
C PRO A 503 -4.41 26.89 -5.82
N LEU A 504 -4.45 28.18 -5.45
CA LEU A 504 -4.82 29.27 -6.36
C LEU A 504 -3.99 29.27 -7.66
N GLY A 505 -2.75 28.79 -7.62
CA GLY A 505 -1.91 28.61 -8.82
C GLY A 505 -2.51 27.64 -9.84
N ASP A 506 -2.99 26.46 -9.43
CA ASP A 506 -3.57 25.48 -10.36
C ASP A 506 -4.96 25.88 -10.83
N GLN A 507 -5.77 26.50 -9.95
CA GLN A 507 -7.04 27.09 -10.35
C GLN A 507 -6.84 28.20 -11.40
N LEU A 508 -5.81 29.04 -11.23
CA LEU A 508 -5.41 30.02 -12.23
C LEU A 508 -4.93 29.34 -13.51
N ILE A 509 -4.02 28.36 -13.47
CA ILE A 509 -3.48 27.67 -14.66
C ILE A 509 -4.58 27.03 -15.50
N GLU A 510 -5.54 26.35 -14.86
CA GLU A 510 -6.64 25.71 -15.59
C GLU A 510 -7.66 26.74 -16.11
N LEU A 511 -7.88 27.85 -15.38
CA LEU A 511 -8.67 28.99 -15.88
C LEU A 511 -7.97 29.68 -17.05
N PHE A 512 -6.65 29.88 -17.01
CA PHE A 512 -5.83 30.38 -18.12
C PHE A 512 -5.95 29.47 -19.36
N ARG A 513 -5.88 28.15 -19.19
CA ARG A 513 -6.12 27.18 -20.30
C ARG A 513 -7.53 27.27 -20.88
N GLN A 514 -8.56 27.33 -20.04
CA GLN A 514 -9.96 27.41 -20.52
C GLN A 514 -10.25 28.73 -21.24
N HIS A 515 -9.57 29.81 -20.86
CA HIS A 515 -9.79 31.16 -21.39
C HIS A 515 -8.71 31.62 -22.37
N ASP A 516 -7.85 30.72 -22.86
CA ASP A 516 -6.68 31.04 -23.70
C ASP A 516 -7.02 31.91 -24.92
N ARG A 517 -8.18 31.65 -25.56
CA ARG A 517 -8.72 32.50 -26.65
C ARG A 517 -9.09 33.93 -26.21
N ILE A 518 -9.60 34.11 -24.99
CA ILE A 518 -9.97 35.41 -24.43
C ILE A 518 -8.70 36.17 -23.99
N LEU A 519 -7.70 35.47 -23.47
CA LEU A 519 -6.39 36.03 -23.14
C LEU A 519 -5.63 36.46 -24.40
N ALA A 520 -5.67 35.65 -25.47
CA ALA A 520 -5.17 36.04 -26.79
C ALA A 520 -5.90 37.28 -27.34
N LEU A 521 -7.23 37.38 -27.17
CA LEU A 521 -8.01 38.56 -27.55
C LEU A 521 -7.63 39.81 -26.73
N ILE A 522 -7.42 39.67 -25.43
CA ILE A 522 -6.97 40.77 -24.53
C ILE A 522 -5.55 41.21 -24.88
N ALA A 523 -4.62 40.28 -25.10
CA ALA A 523 -3.25 40.60 -25.51
C ALA A 523 -3.22 41.26 -26.89
N PHE A 524 -4.03 40.78 -27.86
CA PHE A 524 -4.17 41.38 -29.18
C PHE A 524 -4.76 42.79 -29.12
N THR A 525 -5.85 42.99 -28.36
CA THR A 525 -6.45 44.33 -28.21
C THR A 525 -5.53 45.29 -27.46
N LEU A 526 -4.78 44.84 -26.44
CA LEU A 526 -3.76 45.65 -25.78
C LEU A 526 -2.64 46.05 -26.77
N ALA A 527 -2.15 45.12 -27.59
CA ALA A 527 -1.14 45.39 -28.61
C ALA A 527 -1.66 46.39 -29.67
N VAL A 528 -2.92 46.26 -30.10
CA VAL A 528 -3.58 47.21 -31.01
C VAL A 528 -3.72 48.60 -30.39
N VAL A 529 -4.12 48.69 -29.12
CA VAL A 529 -4.19 49.99 -28.39
C VAL A 529 -2.80 50.63 -28.25
N LEU A 530 -1.77 49.85 -27.94
CA LEU A 530 -0.38 50.33 -27.88
C LEU A 530 0.12 50.80 -29.26
N LEU A 531 -0.23 50.10 -30.34
CA LEU A 531 0.08 50.50 -31.72
C LEU A 531 -0.59 51.83 -32.09
N PHE A 532 -1.86 52.03 -31.71
CA PHE A 532 -2.55 53.31 -31.92
C PHE A 532 -1.98 54.43 -31.06
N ALA A 533 -1.62 54.16 -29.80
CA ALA A 533 -0.96 55.13 -28.92
C ALA A 533 0.41 55.57 -29.49
N GLY A 534 1.24 54.63 -29.95
CA GLY A 534 2.52 54.91 -30.60
C GLY A 534 2.37 55.76 -31.86
N ASN A 535 1.38 55.45 -32.72
CA ASN A 535 1.05 56.26 -33.90
C ASN A 535 0.54 57.67 -33.55
N ALA A 536 -0.19 57.83 -32.44
CA ALA A 536 -0.62 59.15 -31.96
C ALA A 536 0.55 60.01 -31.47
N VAL A 537 1.56 59.40 -30.83
CA VAL A 537 2.80 60.09 -30.41
C VAL A 537 3.63 60.49 -31.63
N ASN A 538 3.83 59.60 -32.61
CA ASN A 538 4.61 59.91 -33.82
C ASN A 538 3.97 60.97 -34.75
N ARG A 539 2.67 61.24 -34.60
CA ARG A 539 1.98 62.36 -35.27
C ARG A 539 2.09 63.70 -34.55
N ARG A 540 2.68 63.75 -33.34
CA ARG A 540 2.99 65.01 -32.63
C ARG A 540 4.41 65.50 -32.88
N SER A 541 5.40 64.60 -33.00
CA SER A 541 6.79 64.94 -33.34
C SER A 541 6.95 65.51 -34.76
N THR A 542 6.07 65.13 -35.69
CA THR A 542 6.09 65.57 -37.10
C THR A 542 5.33 66.88 -37.35
N ARG A 543 4.88 67.59 -36.30
CA ARG A 543 4.13 68.85 -36.41
C ARG A 543 4.83 70.06 -35.78
N SER A 544 6.13 69.92 -35.49
CA SER A 544 7.03 70.99 -35.05
C SER A 544 8.28 71.01 -35.92
N VAL A 545 8.12 71.54 -37.13
CA VAL A 545 9.16 71.97 -38.08
C VAL A 545 8.71 73.32 -38.62
#